data_AF-A0AAW8YRJ5-F1
#
_entry.id   AF-A0AAW8YRJ5-F1
#
_cell.length_a   1.000
_cell.length_b   1.000
_cell.length_c   1.000
_cell.angle_alpha   90.00
_cell.angle_beta   90.00
_cell.angle_gamma   90.00
#
_symmetry.space_group_name_H-M   'P 1'
#
loop_
_entity.id
_entity.type
_entity.pdbx_description
1 polymer ?
#
loop_
_entity_poly.entity_id
_entity_poly.type
_entity_poly.pdbx_seq_one_letter_code
_entity_poly.pdbx_strand_id
1 'polypeptide(L)'
;MKKLKERMDAFSDAVIAIIITIMVLELPLPQHDALSEYLQFGKSIGIFFISFCFVANIWYQHAMLFKDSDTMNDRVFVKEFTFLAFLSLTPIFTKVIIYDTNRTTVMAYGVLTMIVSILFMWLSYEVIKQKYTSHHEMRQIFHKIYDNHNNFLGFASVLILVLAYFYPKWAVVIYLAIPVFSFVVTRHDYTDFQDVTELPEAEQDQFLSANNVDLHDLRKKQREIMKKYRGHSRKRNDPELQAELRKLFQSYPDLAKRNRHQRE
;
A
#
# COMPACT_ATOMS: atom_id res chain seq x y z
N MET A 1 20.65 13.36 11.74
CA MET A 1 20.04 12.14 11.16
C MET A 1 18.92 12.43 10.14
N LYS A 2 18.14 13.52 10.27
CA LYS A 2 17.08 13.90 9.30
C LYS A 2 17.54 14.03 7.83
N LYS A 3 18.68 14.70 7.60
CA LYS A 3 19.29 14.85 6.26
C LYS A 3 19.71 13.53 5.60
N LEU A 4 20.05 12.49 6.38
CA LEU A 4 20.41 11.17 5.83
C LEU A 4 19.16 10.41 5.38
N LYS A 5 18.06 10.54 6.13
CA LYS A 5 16.74 10.00 5.77
C LYS A 5 16.25 10.60 4.45
N GLU A 6 16.19 11.92 4.35
CA GLU A 6 15.74 12.62 3.12
C GLU A 6 16.53 12.20 1.87
N ARG A 7 17.85 12.01 2.01
CA ARG A 7 18.69 11.51 0.91
C ARG A 7 18.39 10.07 0.54
N MET A 8 18.05 9.23 1.50
CA MET A 8 17.70 7.82 1.29
C MET A 8 16.34 7.68 0.61
N ASP A 9 15.35 8.44 1.07
CA ASP A 9 14.01 8.47 0.48
C ASP A 9 14.13 8.88 -1.00
N ALA A 10 14.84 9.97 -1.28
CA ALA A 10 15.09 10.44 -2.64
C ALA A 10 15.88 9.44 -3.50
N PHE A 11 16.84 8.72 -2.91
CA PHE A 11 17.58 7.68 -3.62
C PHE A 11 16.68 6.50 -3.99
N SER A 12 15.86 6.05 -3.06
CA SER A 12 14.95 4.91 -3.24
C SER A 12 13.88 5.24 -4.30
N ASP A 13 13.31 6.45 -4.25
CA ASP A 13 12.40 6.97 -5.28
C ASP A 13 13.05 6.98 -6.67
N ALA A 14 14.30 7.44 -6.77
CA ALA A 14 15.03 7.47 -8.04
C ALA A 14 15.26 6.05 -8.59
N VAL A 15 15.64 5.10 -7.72
CA VAL A 15 15.84 3.70 -8.11
C VAL A 15 14.52 3.09 -8.60
N ILE A 16 13.42 3.30 -7.89
CA ILE A 16 12.11 2.77 -8.29
C ILE A 16 11.63 3.37 -9.61
N ALA A 17 11.84 4.67 -9.83
CA ALA A 17 11.56 5.33 -11.10
C ALA A 17 12.37 4.71 -12.26
N ILE A 18 13.65 4.41 -12.05
CA ILE A 18 14.50 3.74 -13.05
C ILE A 18 14.00 2.32 -13.33
N ILE A 19 13.57 1.57 -12.32
CA ILE A 19 13.01 0.24 -12.52
C ILE A 19 11.78 0.30 -13.43
N ILE A 20 10.88 1.25 -13.17
CA ILE A 20 9.68 1.47 -13.98
C ILE A 20 10.03 1.81 -15.44
N THR A 21 11.03 2.65 -15.69
CA THR A 21 11.42 3.01 -17.05
C THR A 21 12.09 1.86 -17.78
N ILE A 22 12.98 1.10 -17.12
CA ILE A 22 13.62 -0.08 -17.71
C ILE A 22 12.56 -1.12 -18.10
N MET A 23 11.51 -1.31 -17.30
CA MET A 23 10.44 -2.25 -17.66
C MET A 23 9.78 -1.92 -19.01
N VAL A 24 9.59 -0.64 -19.34
CA VAL A 24 9.06 -0.23 -20.65
C VAL A 24 10.05 -0.52 -21.77
N LEU A 25 11.34 -0.27 -21.53
CA LEU A 25 12.41 -0.45 -22.52
C LEU A 25 12.62 -1.93 -22.90
N GLU A 26 12.20 -2.85 -22.04
CA GLU A 26 12.32 -4.30 -22.27
C GLU A 26 11.16 -4.89 -23.10
N LEU A 27 10.20 -4.07 -23.54
CA LEU A 27 9.11 -4.52 -24.40
C LEU A 27 9.63 -4.88 -25.81
N PRO A 28 9.35 -6.10 -26.31
CA PRO A 28 9.78 -6.50 -27.65
C PRO A 28 8.95 -5.76 -28.70
N LEU A 29 9.61 -5.15 -29.68
CA LEU A 29 8.94 -4.55 -30.82
C LEU A 29 8.64 -5.62 -31.90
N PRO A 30 7.51 -5.50 -32.62
CA PRO A 30 7.24 -6.37 -33.77
C PRO A 30 8.32 -6.17 -34.85
N GLN A 31 8.80 -7.26 -35.43
CA GLN A 31 9.88 -7.28 -36.43
C GLN A 31 9.35 -7.36 -37.86
N HIS A 32 8.19 -7.97 -38.05
CA HIS A 32 7.55 -8.11 -39.35
C HIS A 32 6.12 -7.55 -39.32
N ASP A 33 5.66 -7.07 -40.48
CA ASP A 33 4.29 -6.60 -40.67
C ASP A 33 3.33 -7.78 -40.79
N ALA A 34 3.04 -8.42 -39.65
CA ALA A 34 2.14 -9.54 -39.53
C ALA A 34 1.18 -9.34 -38.35
N LEU A 35 -0.12 -9.56 -38.58
CA LEU A 35 -1.16 -9.40 -37.56
C LEU A 35 -0.86 -10.20 -36.27
N SER A 36 -0.26 -11.39 -36.41
CA SER A 36 0.17 -12.22 -35.29
C SER A 36 1.21 -11.55 -34.39
N GLU A 37 2.14 -10.78 -34.97
CA GLU A 37 3.17 -10.07 -34.20
C GLU A 37 2.58 -8.90 -33.42
N TYR A 38 1.63 -8.17 -34.01
CA TYR A 38 0.92 -7.09 -33.29
C TYR A 38 0.07 -7.64 -32.13
N LEU A 39 -0.57 -8.79 -32.30
CA LEU A 39 -1.30 -9.45 -31.21
C LEU A 39 -0.36 -9.89 -30.09
N GLN A 40 0.80 -10.45 -30.43
CA GLN A 40 1.81 -10.82 -29.44
C GLN A 40 2.37 -9.59 -28.72
N PHE A 41 2.60 -8.48 -29.43
CA PHE A 41 3.00 -7.21 -28.85
C PHE A 41 1.95 -6.67 -27.87
N GLY A 42 0.67 -6.73 -28.22
CA GLY A 42 -0.42 -6.37 -27.31
C GLY A 42 -0.43 -7.20 -26.02
N LYS A 43 -0.16 -8.51 -26.12
CA LYS A 43 0.01 -9.38 -24.95
C LYS A 43 1.21 -8.96 -24.09
N SER A 44 2.34 -8.61 -24.71
CA SER A 44 3.54 -8.10 -24.02
C SER A 44 3.26 -6.81 -23.26
N ILE A 45 2.54 -5.86 -23.88
CA ILE A 45 2.08 -4.63 -23.22
C ILE A 45 1.20 -4.96 -22.02
N GLY A 46 0.29 -5.93 -22.13
CA GLY A 46 -0.54 -6.38 -21.02
C GLY A 46 0.29 -6.86 -19.83
N ILE A 47 1.28 -7.75 -20.06
CA ILE A 47 2.16 -8.25 -19.00
C ILE A 47 2.98 -7.11 -18.38
N PHE A 48 3.53 -6.21 -19.21
CA PHE A 48 4.25 -5.02 -18.76
C PHE A 48 3.37 -4.14 -17.86
N PHE A 49 2.17 -3.78 -18.32
CA PHE A 49 1.29 -2.85 -17.61
C PHE A 49 0.98 -3.36 -16.21
N ILE A 50 0.91 -4.68 -16.06
CA ILE A 50 0.60 -5.23 -14.77
C ILE A 50 1.82 -5.30 -13.84
N SER A 51 3.00 -5.61 -14.38
CA SER A 51 4.26 -5.48 -13.63
C SER A 51 4.50 -4.02 -13.20
N PHE A 52 4.15 -3.06 -14.07
CA PHE A 52 4.13 -1.63 -13.75
C PHE A 52 3.22 -1.34 -12.55
N CYS A 53 1.98 -1.84 -12.56
CA CYS A 53 1.06 -1.65 -11.42
C CYS A 53 1.59 -2.29 -10.13
N PHE A 54 2.26 -3.44 -10.20
CA PHE A 54 2.90 -4.05 -9.05
C PHE A 54 3.98 -3.15 -8.44
N VAL A 55 4.94 -2.68 -9.25
CA VAL A 55 6.02 -1.80 -8.78
C VAL A 55 5.46 -0.45 -8.28
N ALA A 56 4.46 0.11 -8.97
CA ALA A 56 3.81 1.35 -8.56
C ALA A 56 3.06 1.21 -7.22
N ASN A 57 2.44 0.06 -6.95
CA ASN A 57 1.81 -0.21 -5.66
C ASN A 57 2.85 -0.31 -4.53
N ILE A 58 3.95 -1.02 -4.79
CA ILE A 58 5.09 -1.10 -3.86
C ILE A 58 5.65 0.29 -3.57
N TRP A 59 5.85 1.12 -4.61
CA TRP A 59 6.27 2.51 -4.45
C TRP A 59 5.29 3.32 -3.58
N TYR A 60 3.99 3.20 -3.84
CA TYR A 60 2.98 3.94 -3.08
C TYR A 60 2.99 3.55 -1.59
N GLN A 61 3.07 2.25 -1.29
CA GLN A 61 3.18 1.77 0.08
C GLN A 61 4.49 2.22 0.74
N HIS A 62 5.59 2.22 0.00
CA HIS A 62 6.90 2.70 0.46
C HIS A 62 6.85 4.20 0.81
N ALA A 63 6.34 5.03 -0.11
CA ALA A 63 6.20 6.46 0.10
C ALA A 63 5.34 6.76 1.34
N MET A 64 4.27 5.99 1.57
CA MET A 64 3.43 6.16 2.76
C MET A 64 4.15 5.72 4.05
N LEU A 65 4.88 4.61 4.02
CA LEU A 65 5.67 4.13 5.15
C LEU A 65 6.73 5.15 5.60
N PHE A 66 7.42 5.78 4.64
CA PHE A 66 8.50 6.71 4.92
C PHE A 66 8.04 8.15 5.17
N LYS A 67 6.84 8.55 4.73
CA LYS A 67 6.23 9.84 5.09
C LYS A 67 6.11 10.02 6.62
N ASP A 68 5.89 8.92 7.31
CA ASP A 68 5.55 8.88 8.73
C ASP A 68 6.75 8.63 9.66
N SER A 69 7.97 8.40 9.14
CA SER A 69 9.17 8.11 9.94
C SER A 69 10.07 9.35 10.11
N ASP A 70 10.57 9.61 11.32
CA ASP A 70 11.38 10.80 11.62
C ASP A 70 12.90 10.53 11.71
N THR A 71 13.32 9.26 11.81
CA THR A 71 14.73 8.87 11.95
C THR A 71 15.08 7.62 11.15
N MET A 72 16.32 7.56 10.65
CA MET A 72 16.87 6.44 9.88
C MET A 72 17.99 5.78 10.70
N ASN A 73 17.86 4.47 10.94
CA ASN A 73 18.84 3.65 11.64
C ASN A 73 19.60 2.75 10.64
N ASP A 74 20.82 2.33 10.96
CA ASP A 74 21.69 1.51 10.10
C ASP A 74 21.04 0.18 9.68
N ARG A 75 20.17 -0.38 10.54
CA ARG A 75 19.41 -1.60 10.21
C ARG A 75 18.36 -1.40 9.14
N VAL A 76 17.70 -0.23 9.11
CA VAL A 76 16.70 0.10 8.08
C VAL A 76 17.40 0.31 6.75
N PHE A 77 18.55 0.98 6.78
CA PHE A 77 19.40 1.16 5.59
C PHE A 77 19.73 -0.17 4.89
N VAL A 78 20.23 -1.17 5.62
CA VAL A 78 20.60 -2.46 4.99
C VAL A 78 19.37 -3.17 4.41
N LYS A 79 18.23 -3.11 5.11
CA LYS A 79 16.97 -3.71 4.63
C LYS A 79 16.43 -3.00 3.40
N GLU A 80 16.51 -1.68 3.36
CA GLU A 80 16.14 -0.85 2.20
C GLU A 80 16.93 -1.26 0.97
N PHE A 81 18.27 -1.31 1.07
CA PHE A 81 19.12 -1.70 -0.06
C PHE A 81 18.87 -3.15 -0.51
N THR A 82 18.62 -4.05 0.44
CA THR A 82 18.26 -5.44 0.10
C THR A 82 16.94 -5.49 -0.65
N PHE A 83 15.92 -4.77 -0.17
CA PHE A 83 14.63 -4.65 -0.83
C PHE A 83 14.76 -4.08 -2.25
N LEU A 84 15.47 -2.95 -2.42
CA LEU A 84 15.69 -2.32 -3.73
C LEU A 84 16.46 -3.23 -4.69
N ALA A 85 17.45 -3.98 -4.20
CA ALA A 85 18.20 -4.94 -5.01
C ALA A 85 17.29 -6.00 -5.62
N PHE A 86 16.42 -6.62 -4.82
CA PHE A 86 15.47 -7.60 -5.35
C PHE A 86 14.38 -6.95 -6.21
N LEU A 87 13.88 -5.77 -5.85
CA LEU A 87 12.91 -5.04 -6.67
C LEU A 87 13.48 -4.72 -8.05
N SER A 88 14.79 -4.42 -8.15
CA SER A 88 15.47 -4.14 -9.42
C SER A 88 15.58 -5.33 -10.37
N LEU A 89 15.32 -6.55 -9.91
CA LEU A 89 15.25 -7.75 -10.77
C LEU A 89 13.91 -7.86 -11.51
N THR A 90 12.88 -7.11 -11.09
CA THR A 90 11.53 -7.14 -11.67
C THR A 90 11.51 -6.96 -13.19
N PRO A 91 12.27 -6.03 -13.80
CA PRO A 91 12.28 -5.86 -15.26
C PRO A 91 12.74 -7.12 -16.00
N ILE A 92 13.80 -7.77 -15.51
CA ILE A 92 14.35 -8.98 -16.13
C ILE A 92 13.32 -10.12 -16.07
N PHE A 93 12.70 -10.35 -14.91
CA PHE A 93 11.72 -11.43 -14.78
C PHE A 93 10.42 -11.13 -15.55
N THR A 94 10.05 -9.84 -15.68
CA THR A 94 8.93 -9.42 -16.54
C THR A 94 9.21 -9.78 -18.00
N LYS A 95 10.42 -9.47 -18.49
CA LYS A 95 10.87 -9.83 -19.85
C LYS A 95 10.85 -11.34 -20.08
N VAL A 96 11.27 -12.12 -19.09
CA VAL A 96 11.27 -13.60 -19.18
C VAL A 96 9.86 -14.16 -19.38
N ILE A 97 8.85 -13.65 -18.66
CA ILE A 97 7.44 -14.06 -18.88
C ILE A 97 6.93 -13.63 -20.25
N ILE A 98 7.30 -12.42 -20.70
CA ILE A 98 6.91 -11.89 -22.01
C ILE A 98 7.42 -12.80 -23.13
N TYR A 99 8.68 -13.24 -23.04
CA TYR A 99 9.31 -14.09 -24.04
C TYR A 99 8.73 -15.51 -24.03
N ASP A 100 8.62 -16.14 -22.85
CA ASP A 100 8.02 -17.46 -22.71
C ASP A 100 7.08 -17.52 -21.50
N THR A 101 5.78 -17.63 -21.77
CA THR A 101 4.75 -17.75 -20.73
C THR A 101 4.50 -19.22 -20.42
N ASN A 102 5.44 -19.85 -19.73
CA ASN A 102 5.36 -21.25 -19.28
C ASN A 102 5.23 -21.35 -17.74
N ARG A 103 5.05 -22.56 -17.23
CA ARG A 103 4.90 -22.78 -15.77
C ARG A 103 6.11 -22.25 -14.98
N THR A 104 7.31 -22.51 -15.46
CA THR A 104 8.57 -22.18 -14.78
C THR A 104 8.81 -20.68 -14.72
N THR A 105 8.57 -19.94 -15.80
CA THR A 105 8.78 -18.49 -15.86
C THR A 105 7.76 -17.75 -14.99
N VAL A 106 6.51 -18.22 -14.98
CA VAL A 106 5.47 -17.68 -14.10
C VAL A 106 5.80 -17.93 -12.63
N MET A 107 6.27 -19.14 -12.28
CA MET A 107 6.74 -19.42 -10.92
C MET A 107 7.93 -18.58 -10.52
N ALA A 108 8.91 -18.41 -11.42
CA ALA A 108 10.10 -17.62 -11.14
C ALA A 108 9.74 -16.16 -10.81
N TYR A 109 8.83 -15.55 -11.57
CA TYR A 109 8.32 -14.21 -11.26
C TYR A 109 7.48 -14.18 -9.98
N GLY A 110 6.65 -15.20 -9.75
CA GLY A 110 5.89 -15.34 -8.51
C GLY A 110 6.79 -15.42 -7.27
N VAL A 111 7.87 -16.19 -7.35
CA VAL A 111 8.87 -16.29 -6.28
C VAL A 111 9.59 -14.95 -6.08
N LEU A 112 10.00 -14.27 -7.16
CA LEU A 112 10.64 -12.96 -7.05
C LEU A 112 9.73 -11.94 -6.34
N THR A 113 8.51 -11.80 -6.82
CA THR A 113 7.52 -10.86 -6.25
C THR A 113 7.18 -11.21 -4.82
N MET A 114 7.09 -12.50 -4.46
CA MET A 114 6.95 -12.96 -3.07
C MET A 114 8.15 -12.54 -2.21
N ILE A 115 9.38 -12.72 -2.69
CA ILE A 115 10.59 -12.27 -1.98
C ILE A 115 10.55 -10.76 -1.76
N VAL A 116 10.22 -9.99 -2.79
CA VAL A 116 10.07 -8.52 -2.71
C VAL A 116 9.02 -8.15 -1.64
N SER A 117 7.86 -8.80 -1.64
CA SER A 117 6.82 -8.57 -0.63
C SER A 117 7.27 -8.91 0.79
N ILE A 118 8.00 -10.02 0.98
CA ILE A 118 8.54 -10.41 2.30
C ILE A 118 9.58 -9.39 2.78
N LEU A 119 10.48 -8.96 1.91
CA LEU A 119 11.49 -7.94 2.23
C LEU A 119 10.83 -6.61 2.60
N PHE A 120 9.80 -6.21 1.86
CA PHE A 120 9.03 -5.00 2.15
C PHE A 120 8.28 -5.10 3.50
N MET A 121 7.70 -6.26 3.81
CA MET A 121 7.07 -6.51 5.10
C MET A 121 8.08 -6.41 6.26
N TRP A 122 9.28 -6.97 6.08
CA TRP A 122 10.36 -6.87 7.07
C TRP A 122 10.90 -5.45 7.25
N LEU A 123 11.02 -4.69 6.16
CA LEU A 123 11.38 -3.28 6.19
C LEU A 123 10.33 -2.48 6.97
N SER A 124 9.06 -2.68 6.63
CA SER A 124 7.92 -2.00 7.25
C SER A 124 7.83 -2.29 8.74
N TYR A 125 8.06 -3.54 9.15
CA TYR A 125 8.11 -3.91 10.56
C TYR A 125 9.19 -3.15 11.33
N GLU A 126 10.40 -2.98 10.78
CA GLU A 126 11.47 -2.23 11.47
C GLU A 126 11.17 -0.74 11.57
N VAL A 127 10.62 -0.14 10.51
CA VAL A 127 10.27 1.29 10.49
C VAL A 127 9.18 1.55 11.53
N ILE A 128 8.15 0.70 11.58
CA ILE A 128 7.04 0.83 12.54
C ILE A 128 7.53 0.59 13.98
N LYS A 129 8.38 -0.42 14.20
CA LYS A 129 8.97 -0.69 15.53
C LYS A 129 9.83 0.47 16.06
N GLN A 130 10.48 1.23 15.18
CA GLN A 130 11.28 2.39 15.59
C GLN A 130 10.41 3.59 15.97
N LYS A 131 9.22 3.71 15.38
CA LYS A 131 8.29 4.81 15.64
C LYS A 131 7.47 4.59 16.92
N TYR A 132 7.03 3.37 17.19
CA TYR A 132 6.14 3.06 18.32
C TYR A 132 6.84 2.22 19.39
N THR A 133 6.97 2.79 20.59
CA THR A 133 7.53 2.10 21.79
C THR A 133 6.49 1.24 22.50
N SER A 134 5.20 1.54 22.31
CA SER A 134 4.05 0.81 22.84
C SER A 134 3.64 -0.32 21.88
N HIS A 135 3.67 -1.57 22.35
CA HIS A 135 3.27 -2.76 21.58
C HIS A 135 1.80 -2.70 21.10
N HIS A 136 0.94 -1.92 21.76
CA HIS A 136 -0.49 -1.80 21.45
C HIS A 136 -0.74 -0.85 20.27
N GLU A 137 -0.11 0.33 20.26
CA GLU A 137 -0.16 1.28 19.13
C GLU A 137 0.53 0.71 17.89
N MET A 138 1.67 0.04 18.09
CA MET A 138 2.40 -0.65 17.02
C MET A 138 1.48 -1.67 16.33
N ARG A 139 0.75 -2.48 17.10
CA ARG A 139 -0.16 -3.50 16.57
C ARG A 139 -1.39 -2.89 15.91
N GLN A 140 -1.92 -1.78 16.40
CA GLN A 140 -3.11 -1.16 15.81
C GLN A 140 -2.82 -0.39 14.53
N ILE A 141 -1.68 0.30 14.43
CA ILE A 141 -1.28 1.00 13.21
C ILE A 141 -0.79 0.00 12.17
N PHE A 142 -0.02 -1.02 12.59
CA PHE A 142 0.28 -2.15 11.73
C PHE A 142 -1.01 -2.82 11.26
N HIS A 143 -1.96 -3.19 12.13
CA HIS A 143 -3.19 -3.83 11.67
C HIS A 143 -4.09 -2.90 10.81
N LYS A 144 -4.17 -1.60 11.09
CA LYS A 144 -5.07 -0.70 10.37
C LYS A 144 -4.45 -0.20 9.04
N ILE A 145 -3.12 -0.28 8.89
CA ILE A 145 -2.38 -0.06 7.63
C ILE A 145 -2.18 -1.38 6.84
N TYR A 146 -2.00 -2.52 7.51
CA TYR A 146 -1.60 -3.82 6.92
C TYR A 146 -2.66 -4.95 6.99
N ASP A 147 -3.62 -4.96 7.92
CA ASP A 147 -4.41 -6.17 8.23
C ASP A 147 -5.52 -6.48 7.24
N ASN A 148 -6.17 -5.48 6.64
CA ASN A 148 -7.23 -5.77 5.68
C ASN A 148 -6.69 -6.05 4.27
N HIS A 149 -5.47 -5.61 3.95
CA HIS A 149 -4.95 -5.64 2.59
C HIS A 149 -3.69 -6.50 2.42
N ASN A 150 -2.71 -6.46 3.33
CA ASN A 150 -1.44 -7.18 3.14
C ASN A 150 -1.48 -8.65 3.61
N ASN A 151 -2.26 -8.99 4.64
CA ASN A 151 -2.54 -10.40 4.96
C ASN A 151 -3.35 -11.05 3.83
N PHE A 152 -4.31 -10.32 3.26
CA PHE A 152 -5.04 -10.74 2.06
C PHE A 152 -4.12 -10.85 0.83
N LEU A 153 -3.25 -9.87 0.56
CA LEU A 153 -2.29 -9.88 -0.56
C LEU A 153 -1.21 -10.96 -0.39
N GLY A 154 -0.68 -11.16 0.81
CA GLY A 154 0.31 -12.21 1.10
C GLY A 154 -0.32 -13.60 0.99
N PHE A 155 -1.50 -13.80 1.57
CA PHE A 155 -2.26 -15.04 1.45
C PHE A 155 -2.73 -15.28 0.01
N ALA A 156 -3.18 -14.25 -0.70
CA ALA A 156 -3.53 -14.31 -2.11
C ALA A 156 -2.29 -14.63 -2.96
N SER A 157 -1.14 -14.03 -2.69
CA SER A 157 0.13 -14.35 -3.38
C SER A 157 0.49 -15.83 -3.24
N VAL A 158 0.35 -16.40 -2.04
CA VAL A 158 0.57 -17.84 -1.78
C VAL A 158 -0.48 -18.70 -2.49
N LEU A 159 -1.76 -18.34 -2.39
CA LEU A 159 -2.85 -19.06 -3.06
C LEU A 159 -2.70 -19.04 -4.59
N ILE A 160 -2.20 -17.94 -5.14
CA ILE A 160 -1.99 -17.80 -6.58
C ILE A 160 -0.72 -18.50 -7.04
N LEU A 161 0.33 -18.58 -6.22
CA LEU A 161 1.48 -19.46 -6.48
C LEU A 161 1.02 -20.92 -6.62
N VAL A 162 0.09 -21.36 -5.78
CA VAL A 162 -0.53 -22.69 -5.88
C VAL A 162 -1.38 -22.80 -7.14
N LEU A 163 -2.23 -21.82 -7.47
CA LEU A 163 -3.01 -21.81 -8.72
C LEU A 163 -2.14 -21.72 -9.98
N ALA A 164 -0.99 -21.04 -9.93
CA ALA A 164 -0.03 -20.92 -11.02
C ALA A 164 0.65 -22.24 -11.37
N TYR A 165 0.81 -23.12 -10.38
CA TYR A 165 1.27 -24.49 -10.61
C TYR A 165 0.33 -25.25 -11.54
N PHE A 166 -0.99 -25.15 -11.32
CA PHE A 166 -1.99 -25.89 -12.08
C PHE A 166 -2.41 -25.19 -13.38
N TYR A 167 -2.59 -23.87 -13.36
CA TYR A 167 -3.13 -23.09 -14.48
C TYR A 167 -2.31 -21.80 -14.74
N PRO A 168 -1.09 -21.91 -15.31
CA PRO A 168 -0.18 -20.77 -15.43
C PRO A 168 -0.74 -19.61 -16.25
N LYS A 169 -1.54 -19.85 -17.30
CA LYS A 169 -2.14 -18.78 -18.12
C LYS A 169 -3.15 -17.92 -17.34
N TRP A 170 -4.01 -18.55 -16.54
CA TRP A 170 -5.03 -17.85 -15.74
C TRP A 170 -4.44 -17.27 -14.46
N ALA A 171 -3.47 -17.96 -13.87
CA ALA A 171 -2.78 -17.48 -12.69
C ALA A 171 -2.00 -16.21 -12.98
N VAL A 172 -1.36 -16.06 -14.16
CA VAL A 172 -0.78 -14.79 -14.59
C VAL A 172 -1.81 -13.68 -14.51
N VAL A 173 -2.99 -13.85 -15.11
CA VAL A 173 -4.05 -12.82 -15.10
C VAL A 173 -4.49 -12.46 -13.67
N ILE A 174 -4.66 -13.44 -12.78
CA ILE A 174 -5.11 -13.22 -11.40
C ILE A 174 -4.00 -12.62 -10.53
N TYR A 175 -2.77 -13.13 -10.63
CA TYR A 175 -1.58 -12.64 -9.92
C TYR A 175 -1.32 -11.17 -10.21
N LEU A 176 -1.64 -10.79 -11.44
CA LEU A 176 -1.39 -9.49 -11.99
C LEU A 176 -2.59 -8.54 -11.74
N ALA A 177 -3.85 -9.00 -11.80
CA ALA A 177 -5.02 -8.14 -11.57
C ALA A 177 -5.14 -7.61 -10.12
N ILE A 178 -4.61 -8.35 -9.13
CA ILE A 178 -4.68 -7.96 -7.71
C ILE A 178 -3.96 -6.64 -7.43
N PRO A 179 -2.71 -6.41 -7.87
CA PRO A 179 -2.05 -5.11 -7.74
C PRO A 179 -2.88 -3.94 -8.28
N VAL A 180 -3.59 -4.13 -9.39
CA VAL A 180 -4.45 -3.10 -9.99
C VAL A 180 -5.66 -2.82 -9.11
N PHE A 181 -6.36 -3.87 -8.66
CA PHE A 181 -7.50 -3.73 -7.75
C PHE A 181 -7.07 -3.13 -6.42
N SER A 182 -5.95 -3.62 -5.88
CA SER A 182 -5.28 -3.09 -4.69
C SER A 182 -5.01 -1.60 -4.83
N PHE A 183 -4.36 -1.18 -5.90
CA PHE A 183 -4.04 0.23 -6.13
C PHE A 183 -5.29 1.15 -6.12
N VAL A 184 -6.42 0.67 -6.67
CA VAL A 184 -7.68 1.45 -6.68
C VAL A 184 -8.31 1.51 -5.29
N VAL A 185 -8.32 0.40 -4.55
CA VAL A 185 -8.91 0.31 -3.21
C VAL A 185 -8.05 1.04 -2.18
N THR A 186 -6.74 0.79 -2.19
CA THR A 186 -5.76 1.32 -1.23
C THR A 186 -5.70 2.86 -1.23
N ARG A 187 -5.96 3.53 -2.36
CA ARG A 187 -6.03 5.01 -2.41
C ARG A 187 -7.10 5.63 -1.49
N HIS A 188 -8.15 4.87 -1.13
CA HIS A 188 -9.22 5.37 -0.27
C HIS A 188 -8.92 5.22 1.24
N ASP A 189 -8.05 4.29 1.63
CA ASP A 189 -7.87 3.96 3.05
C ASP A 189 -6.88 4.91 3.78
N TYR A 190 -5.96 5.53 3.05
CA TYR A 190 -4.92 6.40 3.65
C TYR A 190 -5.33 7.85 3.90
N THR A 191 -6.27 8.39 3.12
CA THR A 191 -6.83 9.73 3.37
C THR A 191 -7.53 9.79 4.73
N ASP A 192 -8.19 8.70 5.12
CA ASP A 192 -8.93 8.61 6.37
C ASP A 192 -7.99 8.49 7.60
N PHE A 193 -6.72 8.09 7.41
CA PHE A 193 -5.73 7.98 8.49
C PHE A 193 -5.03 9.32 8.78
N GLN A 194 -4.74 10.07 7.72
CA GLN A 194 -4.10 11.38 7.83
C GLN A 194 -4.96 12.37 8.61
N ASP A 195 -6.29 12.30 8.41
CA ASP A 195 -7.28 13.07 9.18
C ASP A 195 -7.28 12.70 10.67
N VAL A 196 -6.94 11.46 11.05
CA VAL A 196 -6.91 10.99 12.45
C VAL A 196 -5.59 11.38 13.13
N THR A 197 -4.45 11.31 12.43
CA THR A 197 -3.16 11.78 12.97
C THR A 197 -3.08 13.29 13.18
N GLU A 198 -3.98 14.05 12.55
CA GLU A 198 -4.14 15.49 12.78
C GLU A 198 -5.05 15.82 13.98
N LEU A 199 -5.69 14.82 14.60
CA LEU A 199 -6.51 15.02 15.81
C LEU A 199 -5.62 15.12 17.06
N PRO A 200 -6.06 15.81 18.12
CA PRO A 200 -5.39 15.80 19.43
C PRO A 200 -5.16 14.37 19.94
N GLU A 201 -4.02 14.09 20.60
CA GLU A 201 -3.62 12.73 21.05
C GLU A 201 -4.74 11.97 21.80
N ALA A 202 -5.51 12.66 22.65
CA ALA A 202 -6.63 12.08 23.40
C ALA A 202 -7.79 11.58 22.51
N GLU A 203 -7.94 12.12 21.30
CA GLU A 203 -8.93 11.68 20.31
C GLU A 203 -8.38 10.56 19.41
N GLN A 204 -7.06 10.48 19.23
CA GLN A 204 -6.41 9.39 18.50
C GLN A 204 -6.62 8.05 19.20
N ASP A 205 -6.40 7.98 20.51
CA ASP A 205 -6.63 6.77 21.32
C ASP A 205 -8.09 6.32 21.32
N GLN A 206 -9.01 7.29 21.23
CA GLN A 206 -10.45 7.03 21.13
C GLN A 206 -10.83 6.46 19.75
N PHE A 207 -10.22 6.95 18.67
CA PHE A 207 -10.36 6.40 17.31
C PHE A 207 -9.70 5.03 17.12
N LEU A 208 -8.65 4.76 17.89
CA LEU A 208 -7.89 3.51 17.86
C LEU A 208 -8.56 2.38 18.65
N SER A 209 -9.45 2.71 19.60
CA SER A 209 -10.08 1.72 20.49
C SER A 209 -11.54 1.36 20.14
N ALA A 210 -12.07 1.93 19.05
CA ALA A 210 -13.41 1.70 18.51
C ALA A 210 -13.52 0.39 17.70
N ASN A 211 -14.66 -0.29 17.76
CA ASN A 211 -14.92 -1.53 17.01
C ASN A 211 -15.17 -1.24 15.51
N ASN A 212 -14.75 -2.14 14.60
CA ASN A 212 -14.78 -1.91 13.15
C ASN A 212 -16.18 -1.62 12.57
N VAL A 213 -17.24 -2.17 13.18
CA VAL A 213 -18.64 -1.98 12.76
C VAL A 213 -19.15 -0.58 13.10
N ASP A 214 -18.82 -0.08 14.29
CA ASP A 214 -19.19 1.28 14.72
C ASP A 214 -18.45 2.36 13.94
N LEU A 215 -17.18 2.10 13.59
CA LEU A 215 -16.36 2.96 12.75
C LEU A 215 -16.96 3.13 11.34
N HIS A 216 -17.50 2.08 10.74
CA HIS A 216 -18.12 2.18 9.40
C HIS A 216 -19.37 3.08 9.41
N ASP A 217 -20.24 2.94 10.41
CA ASP A 217 -21.45 3.74 10.53
C ASP A 217 -21.16 5.21 10.92
N LEU A 218 -20.18 5.42 11.81
CA LEU A 218 -19.63 6.74 12.12
C LEU A 218 -19.07 7.42 10.87
N ARG A 219 -18.25 6.70 10.08
CA ARG A 219 -17.67 7.20 8.82
C ARG A 219 -18.73 7.58 7.81
N LYS A 220 -19.80 6.78 7.69
CA LYS A 220 -20.91 7.08 6.78
C LYS A 220 -21.59 8.39 7.16
N LYS A 221 -21.93 8.56 8.45
CA LYS A 221 -22.55 9.80 8.96
C LYS A 221 -21.62 11.01 8.91
N GLN A 222 -20.33 10.81 9.17
CA GLN A 222 -19.32 11.86 9.04
C GLN A 222 -19.16 12.34 7.59
N ARG A 223 -19.19 11.41 6.61
CA ARG A 223 -19.17 11.75 5.18
C ARG A 223 -20.44 12.48 4.73
N GLU A 224 -21.59 12.15 5.29
CA GLU A 224 -22.85 12.88 5.04
C GLU A 224 -22.79 14.31 5.59
N ILE A 225 -22.30 14.49 6.81
CA ILE A 225 -22.07 15.82 7.40
C ILE A 225 -21.06 16.61 6.55
N MET A 226 -19.91 16.02 6.20
CA MET A 226 -18.91 16.70 5.35
C MET A 226 -19.45 17.06 3.95
N LYS A 227 -20.32 16.23 3.36
CA LYS A 227 -21.01 16.56 2.10
C LYS A 227 -21.99 17.71 2.26
N LYS A 228 -22.73 17.76 3.38
CA LYS A 228 -23.70 18.82 3.71
C LYS A 228 -23.03 20.20 3.77
N TYR A 229 -21.81 20.28 4.30
CA TYR A 229 -21.06 21.55 4.43
C TYR A 229 -20.09 21.83 3.27
N ARG A 230 -20.00 20.95 2.27
CA ARG A 230 -19.05 21.06 1.13
C ARG A 230 -19.26 22.30 0.26
N GLY A 231 -20.48 22.85 0.26
CA GLY A 231 -20.86 24.07 -0.48
C GLY A 231 -20.75 25.36 0.35
N HIS A 232 -20.60 25.28 1.67
CA HIS A 232 -20.44 26.44 2.56
C HIS A 232 -18.94 26.69 2.78
N SER A 233 -18.36 27.48 1.89
CA SER A 233 -17.11 28.24 2.04
C SER A 233 -16.07 27.71 3.05
N ARG A 234 -15.34 26.65 2.66
CA ARG A 234 -13.88 26.43 2.83
C ARG A 234 -13.18 26.67 4.19
N LYS A 235 -13.87 26.94 5.30
CA LYS A 235 -13.23 27.04 6.62
C LYS A 235 -13.53 25.79 7.43
N ARG A 236 -12.49 24.98 7.63
CA ARG A 236 -12.38 23.90 8.63
C ARG A 236 -12.77 24.34 10.07
N ASN A 237 -13.00 25.65 10.28
CA ASN A 237 -13.40 26.29 11.53
C ASN A 237 -14.88 26.75 11.55
N ASP A 238 -15.76 26.18 10.72
CA ASP A 238 -17.19 26.47 10.83
C ASP A 238 -17.73 25.93 12.17
N PRO A 239 -18.21 26.80 13.08
CA PRO A 239 -18.68 26.39 14.40
C PRO A 239 -19.91 25.45 14.33
N GLU A 240 -20.72 25.51 13.28
CA GLU A 240 -21.86 24.61 13.11
C GLU A 240 -21.43 23.20 12.74
N LEU A 241 -20.44 23.08 11.85
CA LEU A 241 -19.82 21.81 11.49
C LEU A 241 -19.20 21.14 12.72
N GLN A 242 -18.48 21.90 13.54
CA GLN A 242 -17.89 21.39 14.78
C GLN A 242 -18.96 20.95 15.79
N ALA A 243 -20.07 21.67 15.89
CA ALA A 243 -21.17 21.31 16.76
C ALA A 243 -21.88 20.01 16.32
N GLU A 244 -22.10 19.82 15.00
CA GLU A 244 -22.68 18.57 14.47
C GLU A 244 -21.75 17.38 14.64
N LEU A 245 -20.45 17.55 14.36
CA LEU A 245 -19.46 16.50 14.59
C LEU A 245 -19.40 16.13 16.07
N ARG A 246 -19.39 17.10 16.97
CA ARG A 246 -19.38 16.85 18.42
C ARG A 246 -20.64 16.10 18.88
N LYS A 247 -21.82 16.43 18.34
CA LYS A 247 -23.06 15.68 18.59
C LYS A 247 -23.00 14.26 18.05
N LEU A 248 -22.40 14.07 16.86
CA LEU A 248 -22.18 12.73 16.30
C LEU A 248 -21.27 11.90 17.21
N PHE A 249 -20.16 12.44 17.71
CA PHE A 249 -19.30 11.70 18.64
C PHE A 249 -19.99 11.39 19.99
N GLN A 250 -20.87 12.27 20.46
CA GLN A 250 -21.66 12.03 21.67
C GLN A 250 -22.72 10.93 21.53
N SER A 251 -23.21 10.67 20.31
CA SER A 251 -24.21 9.61 20.06
C SER A 251 -23.63 8.20 20.03
N TYR A 252 -22.31 8.06 20.14
CA TYR A 252 -21.60 6.78 20.29
C TYR A 252 -20.94 6.71 21.69
N PRO A 253 -21.73 6.52 22.77
CA PRO A 253 -21.29 6.67 24.16
C PRO A 253 -20.22 5.67 24.63
N ASP A 254 -20.11 4.52 23.96
CA ASP A 254 -19.05 3.54 24.24
C ASP A 254 -17.65 4.07 23.87
N LEU A 255 -17.58 5.07 22.97
CA LEU A 255 -16.36 5.81 22.66
C LEU A 255 -16.08 6.89 23.71
N ALA A 256 -17.12 7.51 24.26
CA ALA A 256 -16.98 8.62 25.22
C ALA A 256 -16.67 8.17 26.66
N LYS A 257 -17.09 6.96 27.07
CA LYS A 257 -16.93 6.47 28.45
C LYS A 257 -15.49 6.09 28.82
N ARG A 258 -14.63 5.70 27.88
CA ARG A 258 -13.23 5.33 28.16
C ARG A 258 -12.34 6.51 28.58
N ASN A 259 -12.73 7.74 28.23
CA ASN A 259 -11.99 8.97 28.54
C ASN A 259 -12.11 9.42 30.01
N ARG A 260 -13.05 8.87 30.80
CA ARG A 260 -13.19 9.21 32.24
C ARG A 260 -12.28 8.40 33.15
N HIS A 261 -11.92 7.18 32.78
CA HIS A 261 -11.10 6.31 33.63
C HIS A 261 -9.59 6.56 33.54
N GLN A 262 -9.12 7.47 32.68
CA GLN A 262 -7.71 7.83 32.54
C GLN A 262 -7.37 9.25 33.04
N ARG A 263 -8.35 9.95 33.63
CA ARG A 263 -8.19 11.29 34.21
C ARG A 263 -8.35 11.34 35.74
N GLU A 264 -8.42 10.18 36.39
CA GLU A 264 -8.40 10.02 37.84
C GLU A 264 -7.06 9.44 38.30
#